data_AF-A0A951EZS3-F1
#
_entry.id   AF-A0A951EZS3-F1
#
_cell.length_a   1.000
_cell.length_b   1.000
_cell.length_c   1.000
_cell.angle_alpha   90.00
_cell.angle_beta   90.00
_cell.angle_gamma   90.00
#
_symmetry.space_group_name_H-M   'P 1'
#
loop_
_entity.id
_entity.type
_entity.pdbx_description
1 polymer ?
#
loop_
_entity_poly.entity_id
_entity_poly.type
_entity_poly.pdbx_seq_one_letter_code
_entity_poly.pdbx_strand_id
1 'polypeptide(L)'
;MRIRSLYVLGVAVLAIAGYLFTAKQQLSAQPNVSVKIGPSSIGGVVTSSKGPEAGVWVIAETTDLPTRYIKEVVTDDSGRFVVPDLPKAKYTVWSRGYGLMDSPKVSTEVGKLVTLSPKPAPDAKTAAQLYPGNYWYSLMKVPAPTEFPGTGESGNGINPNIKTQDQWLHLIKTDSCESCHQLGNQYTRTIPALFSKLDSPAQQWMRRVQSGQAGNAMVGGLSQLGP
;
A
#
# COMPACT_ATOMS: atom_id res chain seq x y z
N MET A 1 45.52 -48.71 -4.76
CA MET A 1 44.99 -47.32 -4.67
C MET A 1 43.73 -47.04 -5.52
N ARG A 2 43.27 -47.93 -6.43
CA ARG A 2 42.17 -47.61 -7.37
C ARG A 2 40.74 -47.87 -6.86
N ILE A 3 40.55 -48.83 -5.94
CA ILE A 3 39.20 -49.27 -5.52
C ILE A 3 38.59 -48.37 -4.43
N ARG A 4 39.39 -47.88 -3.47
CA ARG A 4 38.92 -46.98 -2.41
C ARG A 4 38.41 -45.63 -2.95
N SER A 5 39.03 -45.10 -3.99
CA SER A 5 38.61 -43.83 -4.62
C SER A 5 37.26 -43.95 -5.33
N LEU A 6 36.93 -45.12 -5.90
CA LEU A 6 35.64 -45.38 -6.55
C LEU A 6 34.48 -45.41 -5.54
N TYR A 7 34.69 -45.99 -4.35
CA TYR A 7 33.68 -45.99 -3.29
C TYR A 7 33.43 -44.59 -2.71
N VAL A 8 34.47 -43.77 -2.53
CA VAL A 8 34.34 -42.39 -2.03
C VAL A 8 33.61 -41.50 -3.06
N LEU A 9 33.91 -41.66 -4.35
CA LEU A 9 33.18 -40.98 -5.43
C LEU A 9 31.70 -41.40 -5.50
N GLY A 10 31.41 -42.70 -5.34
CA GLY A 10 30.02 -43.19 -5.33
C GLY A 10 29.19 -42.63 -4.18
N VAL A 11 29.76 -42.55 -2.97
CA VAL A 11 29.08 -41.99 -1.79
C VAL A 11 28.87 -40.48 -1.94
N ALA A 12 29.85 -39.75 -2.49
CA ALA A 12 29.72 -38.31 -2.72
C ALA A 12 28.62 -37.98 -3.75
N VAL A 13 28.49 -38.77 -4.83
CA VAL A 13 27.44 -38.58 -5.83
C VAL A 13 26.04 -38.85 -5.26
N LEU A 14 25.90 -39.89 -4.42
CA LEU A 14 24.63 -40.19 -3.76
C LEU A 14 24.23 -39.11 -2.73
N ALA A 15 25.19 -38.55 -2.00
CA ALA A 15 24.95 -37.45 -1.07
C ALA A 15 24.52 -36.15 -1.78
N ILE A 16 25.17 -35.81 -2.90
CA ILE A 16 24.80 -34.64 -3.72
C ILE A 16 23.43 -34.82 -4.36
N ALA A 17 23.13 -36.02 -4.90
CA ALA A 17 21.82 -36.33 -5.47
C ALA A 17 20.71 -36.25 -4.41
N GLY A 18 20.96 -36.75 -3.19
CA GLY A 18 20.05 -36.62 -2.04
C GLY A 18 19.80 -35.17 -1.65
N TYR A 19 20.85 -34.35 -1.54
CA TYR A 19 20.74 -32.93 -1.21
C TYR A 19 19.98 -32.12 -2.27
N LEU A 20 20.19 -32.43 -3.56
CA LEU A 20 19.47 -31.79 -4.66
C LEU A 20 17.98 -32.21 -4.71
N PHE A 21 17.65 -33.44 -4.29
CA PHE A 21 16.26 -33.89 -4.17
C PHE A 21 15.51 -33.21 -3.01
N THR A 22 16.15 -33.05 -1.86
CA THR A 22 15.55 -32.35 -0.70
C THR A 22 15.40 -30.85 -0.95
N ALA A 23 16.37 -30.22 -1.61
CA ALA A 23 16.30 -28.80 -1.97
C ALA A 23 15.17 -28.51 -2.98
N LYS A 24 14.86 -29.44 -3.89
CA LYS A 24 13.73 -29.31 -4.83
C LYS A 24 12.36 -29.49 -4.15
N GLN A 25 12.24 -30.32 -3.12
CA GLN A 25 10.98 -30.47 -2.39
C GLN A 25 10.66 -29.23 -1.54
N GLN A 26 11.68 -28.55 -1.01
CA GLN A 26 11.49 -27.33 -0.23
C GLN A 26 11.08 -26.11 -1.08
N LEU A 27 11.38 -26.09 -2.39
CA LEU A 27 10.96 -25.01 -3.29
C LEU A 27 9.51 -25.13 -3.81
N SER A 28 8.86 -26.29 -3.62
CA SER A 28 7.52 -26.56 -4.19
C SER A 28 6.40 -26.70 -3.16
N ALA A 29 6.65 -26.41 -1.88
CA ALA A 29 5.60 -26.29 -0.87
C ALA A 29 4.87 -24.94 -1.02
N GLN A 30 4.17 -24.74 -2.14
CA GLN A 30 3.06 -23.79 -2.17
C GLN A 30 1.98 -24.37 -1.24
N PRO A 31 1.56 -23.67 -0.18
CA PRO A 31 0.47 -24.17 0.64
C PRO A 31 -0.74 -24.40 -0.28
N ASN A 32 -1.30 -25.61 -0.27
CA ASN A 32 -2.55 -25.95 -0.94
C ASN A 32 -3.69 -25.20 -0.24
N VAL A 33 -3.74 -23.89 -0.41
CA VAL A 33 -4.80 -23.06 0.14
C VAL A 33 -6.00 -23.22 -0.78
N SER A 34 -6.91 -24.12 -0.42
CA SER A 34 -8.13 -24.34 -1.20
C SER A 34 -9.07 -23.13 -1.03
N VAL A 35 -9.18 -22.31 -2.06
CA VAL A 35 -10.19 -21.24 -2.14
C VAL A 35 -11.40 -21.78 -2.88
N LYS A 36 -12.56 -21.81 -2.22
CA LYS A 36 -13.82 -22.19 -2.86
C LYS A 36 -14.39 -20.97 -3.57
N ILE A 37 -14.78 -21.13 -4.83
CA ILE A 37 -15.35 -20.06 -5.66
C ILE A 37 -16.61 -20.52 -6.37
N GLY A 38 -17.51 -19.58 -6.62
CA GLY A 38 -18.63 -19.78 -7.55
C GLY A 38 -18.21 -19.64 -9.02
N PRO A 39 -19.05 -20.05 -9.97
CA PRO A 39 -18.76 -19.96 -11.41
C PRO A 39 -18.66 -18.53 -11.92
N SER A 40 -19.26 -17.56 -11.24
CA SER A 40 -19.19 -16.12 -11.54
C SER A 40 -18.09 -15.41 -10.74
N SER A 41 -17.19 -16.14 -10.09
CA SER A 41 -16.18 -15.56 -9.19
C SER A 41 -14.76 -15.82 -9.69
N ILE A 42 -13.84 -14.92 -9.40
CA ILE A 42 -12.40 -15.18 -9.49
C ILE A 42 -11.89 -15.29 -8.06
N GLY A 43 -11.13 -16.32 -7.73
CA GLY A 43 -10.51 -16.43 -6.40
C GLY A 43 -9.03 -16.71 -6.49
N GLY A 44 -8.39 -16.82 -5.34
CA GLY A 44 -6.96 -17.04 -5.34
C GLY A 44 -6.29 -16.69 -4.03
N VAL A 45 -4.96 -16.66 -4.11
CA VAL A 45 -4.11 -16.22 -3.02
C VAL A 45 -3.13 -15.14 -3.49
N VAL A 46 -2.81 -14.23 -2.59
CA VAL A 46 -1.70 -13.30 -2.72
C VAL A 46 -0.58 -13.79 -1.80
N THR A 47 0.59 -14.05 -2.37
CA THR A 47 1.77 -14.49 -1.61
C THR A 47 3.02 -13.84 -2.17
N SER A 48 3.89 -13.34 -1.29
CA SER A 48 5.20 -12.82 -1.63
C SER A 48 6.31 -13.75 -1.13
N SER A 49 7.57 -13.32 -1.25
CA SER A 49 8.70 -14.00 -0.63
C SER A 49 8.64 -14.02 0.91
N LYS A 50 7.77 -13.22 1.53
CA LYS A 50 7.54 -13.21 2.99
C LYS A 50 6.40 -14.12 3.45
N GLY A 51 5.72 -14.80 2.52
CA GLY A 51 4.56 -15.65 2.79
C GLY A 51 3.24 -15.04 2.29
N PRO A 52 2.10 -15.51 2.80
CA PRO A 52 0.79 -14.97 2.45
C PRO A 52 0.66 -13.49 2.84
N GLU A 53 0.04 -12.70 1.97
CA GLU A 53 -0.10 -11.26 2.18
C GLU A 53 -1.55 -10.91 2.56
N ALA A 54 -1.74 -10.54 3.82
CA ALA A 54 -3.03 -10.13 4.37
C ALA A 54 -3.32 -8.64 4.09
N GLY A 55 -4.59 -8.26 3.99
CA GLY A 55 -4.97 -6.86 3.84
C GLY A 55 -4.58 -6.23 2.49
N VAL A 56 -4.29 -7.06 1.48
CA VAL A 56 -3.89 -6.62 0.14
C VAL A 56 -5.13 -6.46 -0.73
N TRP A 57 -5.21 -5.33 -1.44
CA TRP A 57 -6.24 -5.12 -2.44
C TRP A 57 -5.98 -5.99 -3.66
N VAL A 58 -7.00 -6.73 -4.08
CA VAL A 58 -7.02 -7.48 -5.34
C VAL A 58 -8.03 -6.82 -6.25
N ILE A 59 -7.55 -6.36 -7.40
CA ILE A 59 -8.28 -5.56 -8.38
C ILE A 59 -8.53 -6.44 -9.60
N ALA A 60 -9.80 -6.62 -9.96
CA ALA A 60 -10.23 -7.20 -11.22
C ALA A 60 -10.81 -6.09 -12.10
N GLU A 61 -10.17 -5.80 -13.24
CA GLU A 61 -10.62 -4.79 -14.19
C GLU A 61 -10.86 -5.38 -15.58
N THR A 62 -11.86 -4.85 -16.31
CA THR A 62 -12.15 -5.23 -17.70
C THR A 62 -12.71 -4.06 -18.50
N THR A 63 -12.46 -4.08 -19.81
CA THR A 63 -13.05 -3.19 -20.81
C THR A 63 -13.90 -3.94 -21.83
N ASP A 64 -14.14 -5.24 -21.62
CA ASP A 64 -14.91 -6.09 -22.54
C ASP A 64 -16.44 -5.92 -22.37
N LEU A 65 -16.85 -5.17 -21.35
CA LEU A 65 -18.24 -4.81 -21.09
C LEU A 65 -18.55 -3.43 -21.70
N PRO A 66 -19.84 -3.07 -21.91
CA PRO A 66 -20.21 -1.77 -22.47
C PRO A 66 -19.67 -0.56 -21.71
N THR A 67 -19.35 -0.73 -20.43
CA THR A 67 -18.65 0.24 -19.58
C THR A 67 -17.44 -0.41 -18.95
N ARG A 68 -16.36 0.37 -18.73
CA ARG A 68 -15.20 -0.11 -17.96
C ARG A 68 -15.69 -0.56 -16.58
N TYR A 69 -15.32 -1.77 -16.21
CA TYR A 69 -15.71 -2.37 -14.94
C TYR A 69 -14.48 -2.67 -14.10
N ILE A 70 -14.54 -2.30 -12.82
CA ILE A 70 -13.49 -2.56 -11.82
C ILE A 70 -14.20 -3.03 -10.56
N LYS A 71 -13.75 -4.16 -9.99
CA LYS A 71 -14.18 -4.63 -8.68
C LYS A 71 -12.95 -5.02 -7.86
N GLU A 72 -12.96 -4.57 -6.60
CA GLU A 72 -11.84 -4.73 -5.69
C GLU A 72 -12.29 -5.46 -4.43
N VAL A 73 -11.42 -6.31 -3.90
CA VAL A 73 -11.59 -7.01 -2.63
C VAL A 73 -10.29 -6.97 -1.84
N VAL A 74 -10.33 -7.32 -0.57
CA VAL A 74 -9.15 -7.37 0.31
C VAL A 74 -8.90 -8.81 0.74
N THR A 75 -7.63 -9.23 0.77
CA THR A 75 -7.25 -10.57 1.23
C THR A 75 -7.46 -10.76 2.73
N ASP A 76 -7.78 -11.98 3.13
CA ASP A 76 -7.80 -12.39 4.54
C ASP A 76 -6.38 -12.62 5.11
N ASP A 77 -6.29 -13.01 6.39
CA ASP A 77 -5.02 -13.28 7.09
C ASP A 77 -4.16 -14.37 6.43
N SER A 78 -4.76 -15.23 5.61
CA SER A 78 -4.07 -16.28 4.85
C SER A 78 -3.80 -15.87 3.40
N GLY A 79 -3.95 -14.58 3.07
CA GLY A 79 -3.77 -14.06 1.72
C GLY A 79 -4.83 -14.48 0.72
N ARG A 80 -5.93 -15.10 1.15
CA ARG A 80 -7.00 -15.59 0.26
C ARG A 80 -7.91 -14.46 -0.15
N PHE A 81 -8.43 -14.53 -1.37
CA PHE A 81 -9.48 -13.63 -1.83
C PHE A 81 -10.49 -14.34 -2.73
N VAL A 82 -11.68 -13.75 -2.79
CA VAL A 82 -12.71 -14.04 -3.79
C VAL A 82 -13.27 -12.72 -4.28
N VAL A 83 -13.24 -12.49 -5.58
CA VAL A 83 -13.98 -11.42 -6.27
C VAL A 83 -15.28 -12.03 -6.78
N PRO A 84 -16.42 -11.84 -6.08
CA PRO A 84 -17.67 -12.51 -6.42
C PRO A 84 -18.44 -11.77 -7.52
N ASP A 85 -19.46 -12.42 -8.07
CA ASP A 85 -20.50 -11.81 -8.92
C ASP A 85 -19.95 -10.95 -10.07
N LEU A 86 -18.94 -11.47 -10.75
CA LEU A 86 -18.37 -10.85 -11.93
C LEU A 86 -19.21 -11.22 -13.17
N PRO A 87 -19.63 -10.23 -13.98
CA PRO A 87 -20.16 -10.51 -15.31
C PRO A 87 -19.18 -11.36 -16.13
N LYS A 88 -19.70 -12.18 -17.05
CA LYS A 88 -18.84 -12.99 -17.92
C LYS A 88 -18.06 -12.10 -18.89
N ALA A 89 -16.76 -12.01 -18.67
CA ALA A 89 -15.79 -11.26 -19.48
C ALA A 89 -14.39 -11.79 -19.19
N LYS A 90 -13.40 -11.33 -19.98
CA LYS A 90 -11.99 -11.50 -19.63
C LYS A 90 -11.57 -10.35 -18.72
N TYR A 91 -10.89 -10.68 -17.64
CA TYR A 91 -10.43 -9.73 -16.63
C TYR A 91 -8.91 -9.67 -16.63
N THR A 92 -8.40 -8.49 -16.28
CA THR A 92 -7.04 -8.30 -15.81
C THR A 92 -7.07 -8.20 -14.29
N VAL A 93 -6.37 -9.13 -13.63
CA VAL A 93 -6.36 -9.26 -12.17
C VAL A 93 -4.95 -8.99 -11.65
N TRP A 94 -4.83 -8.14 -10.64
CA TRP A 94 -3.56 -7.79 -10.01
C TRP A 94 -3.79 -7.34 -8.57
N SER A 95 -2.72 -7.32 -7.78
CA SER A 95 -2.79 -6.92 -6.37
C SER A 95 -1.90 -5.73 -6.07
N ARG A 96 -2.33 -4.90 -5.13
CA ARG A 96 -1.59 -3.78 -4.53
C ARG A 96 -1.79 -3.81 -3.02
N GLY A 97 -0.77 -3.47 -2.25
CA GLY A 97 -0.87 -3.43 -0.79
C GLY A 97 0.24 -2.62 -0.15
N TYR A 98 0.06 -2.26 1.12
CA TYR A 98 1.13 -1.67 1.93
C TYR A 98 2.30 -2.65 2.07
N GLY A 99 3.53 -2.16 2.13
CA GLY A 99 4.75 -2.97 2.06
C GLY A 99 5.16 -3.48 0.65
N LEU A 100 4.29 -3.36 -0.37
CA LEU A 100 4.43 -4.11 -1.63
C LEU A 100 4.51 -3.22 -2.88
N MET A 101 5.17 -3.73 -3.91
CA MET A 101 4.97 -3.33 -5.30
C MET A 101 3.73 -4.02 -5.87
N ASP A 102 3.10 -3.40 -6.87
CA ASP A 102 2.02 -4.04 -7.62
C ASP A 102 2.47 -5.39 -8.17
N SER A 103 1.59 -6.38 -8.10
CA SER A 103 1.87 -7.68 -8.73
C SER A 103 1.90 -7.55 -10.25
N PRO A 104 2.56 -8.48 -10.95
CA PRO A 104 2.30 -8.69 -12.36
C PRO A 104 0.78 -8.85 -12.60
N LYS A 105 0.31 -8.28 -13.71
CA LYS A 105 -1.08 -8.40 -14.15
C LYS A 105 -1.32 -9.78 -14.76
N VAL A 106 -2.37 -10.46 -14.33
CA VAL A 106 -2.77 -11.79 -14.80
C VAL A 106 -4.08 -11.66 -15.56
N SER A 107 -4.13 -12.18 -16.78
CA SER A 107 -5.38 -12.24 -17.53
C SER A 107 -6.10 -13.55 -17.24
N THR A 108 -7.39 -13.48 -16.89
CA THR A 108 -8.20 -14.64 -16.52
C THR A 108 -9.69 -14.41 -16.78
N GLU A 109 -10.52 -15.41 -16.50
CA GLU A 109 -11.98 -15.36 -16.62
C GLU A 109 -12.62 -15.84 -15.31
N VAL A 110 -13.94 -15.65 -15.18
CA VAL A 110 -14.71 -16.15 -14.04
C VAL A 110 -14.63 -17.68 -13.90
N GLY A 111 -14.79 -18.17 -12.67
CA GLY A 111 -14.65 -19.59 -12.32
C GLY A 111 -13.21 -20.08 -12.25
N LYS A 112 -12.22 -19.17 -12.22
CA LYS A 112 -10.80 -19.51 -12.15
C LYS A 112 -10.16 -19.08 -10.84
N LEU A 113 -9.13 -19.84 -10.46
CA LEU A 113 -8.20 -19.48 -9.40
C LEU A 113 -6.94 -18.85 -9.99
N VAL A 114 -6.42 -17.81 -9.34
CA VAL A 114 -5.15 -17.17 -9.72
C VAL A 114 -4.26 -16.98 -8.49
N THR A 115 -2.95 -17.11 -8.69
CA THR A 115 -1.96 -16.75 -7.67
C THR A 115 -1.34 -15.42 -8.06
N LEU A 116 -1.39 -14.44 -7.16
CA LEU A 116 -0.77 -13.13 -7.36
C LEU A 116 0.50 -13.06 -6.50
N SER A 117 1.59 -12.62 -7.12
CA SER A 117 2.91 -12.57 -6.47
C SER A 117 3.49 -11.16 -6.52
N PRO A 118 2.95 -10.23 -5.71
CA PRO A 118 3.58 -8.94 -5.52
C PRO A 118 4.95 -9.12 -4.87
N LYS A 119 5.84 -8.17 -5.13
CA LYS A 119 7.17 -8.15 -4.51
C LYS A 119 7.19 -7.15 -3.37
N PRO A 120 7.86 -7.43 -2.24
CA PRO A 120 8.14 -6.39 -1.25
C PRO A 120 8.83 -5.20 -1.91
N ALA A 121 8.44 -3.99 -1.49
CA ALA A 121 9.16 -2.79 -1.91
C ALA A 121 10.64 -2.91 -1.49
N PRO A 122 11.59 -2.50 -2.35
CA PRO A 122 13.02 -2.70 -2.10
C PRO A 122 13.53 -1.90 -0.89
N ASP A 123 12.89 -0.77 -0.58
CA ASP A 123 13.20 0.07 0.56
C ASP A 123 11.97 0.89 0.99
N ALA A 124 12.05 1.51 2.17
CA ALA A 124 10.98 2.32 2.74
C ALA A 124 10.64 3.57 1.90
N LYS A 125 11.60 4.09 1.12
CA LYS A 125 11.40 5.26 0.27
C LYS A 125 10.55 4.91 -0.94
N THR A 126 10.87 3.81 -1.64
CA THR A 126 10.04 3.27 -2.72
C THR A 126 8.67 2.87 -2.22
N ALA A 127 8.59 2.20 -1.05
CA ALA A 127 7.35 1.86 -0.39
C ALA A 127 6.44 3.09 -0.24
N ALA A 128 6.97 4.19 0.33
CA ALA A 128 6.24 5.44 0.51
C ALA A 128 5.75 6.07 -0.81
N GLN A 129 6.47 5.88 -1.93
CA GLN A 129 6.05 6.40 -3.24
C GLN A 129 4.89 5.60 -3.86
N LEU A 130 4.84 4.30 -3.61
CA LEU A 130 3.84 3.40 -4.18
C LEU A 130 2.50 3.46 -3.43
N TYR A 131 2.51 3.79 -2.14
CA TYR A 131 1.29 3.77 -1.34
C TYR A 131 0.35 4.94 -1.59
N PRO A 132 -0.97 4.67 -1.55
CA PRO A 132 -1.96 5.72 -1.57
C PRO A 132 -1.76 6.65 -0.36
N GLY A 133 -1.98 7.94 -0.58
CA GLY A 133 -1.72 8.95 0.46
C GLY A 133 -2.57 8.79 1.70
N ASN A 134 -3.74 8.16 1.58
CA ASN A 134 -4.68 7.94 2.69
C ASN A 134 -4.08 7.19 3.90
N TYR A 135 -3.05 6.35 3.72
CA TYR A 135 -2.38 5.70 4.85
C TYR A 135 -1.81 6.70 5.86
N TRP A 136 -1.47 7.92 5.42
CA TRP A 136 -0.97 8.96 6.31
C TRP A 136 -1.93 9.31 7.43
N TYR A 137 -3.24 9.14 7.22
CA TYR A 137 -4.22 9.31 8.29
C TYR A 137 -4.08 8.30 9.41
N SER A 138 -3.66 7.07 9.10
CA SER A 138 -3.39 6.05 10.12
C SER A 138 -2.12 6.34 10.93
N LEU A 139 -1.21 7.14 10.38
CA LEU A 139 0.03 7.56 11.04
C LEU A 139 -0.14 8.87 11.83
N MET A 140 -1.24 9.60 11.61
CA MET A 140 -1.50 10.87 12.25
C MET A 140 -1.87 10.67 13.72
N LYS A 141 -1.09 11.25 14.63
CA LYS A 141 -1.44 11.31 16.05
C LYS A 141 -2.50 12.39 16.26
N VAL A 142 -3.77 11.98 16.28
CA VAL A 142 -4.88 12.88 16.59
C VAL A 142 -4.74 13.37 18.03
N PRO A 143 -4.78 14.70 18.31
CA PRO A 143 -4.75 15.22 19.67
C PRO A 143 -5.90 14.67 20.51
N ALA A 144 -5.66 14.33 21.77
CA ALA A 144 -6.67 13.76 22.65
C ALA A 144 -7.79 14.78 22.96
N PRO A 145 -9.01 14.32 23.30
CA PRO A 145 -10.11 15.24 23.67
C PRO A 145 -9.75 16.23 24.80
N THR A 146 -8.87 15.84 25.72
CA THR A 146 -8.39 16.67 26.83
C THR A 146 -7.42 17.78 26.42
N GLU A 147 -6.96 17.79 25.17
CA GLU A 147 -6.10 18.83 24.60
C GLU A 147 -6.90 20.01 24.03
N PHE A 148 -8.22 19.99 24.18
CA PHE A 148 -9.11 21.05 23.70
C PHE A 148 -9.79 21.79 24.87
N PRO A 149 -10.08 23.11 24.74
CA PRO A 149 -9.84 23.96 23.57
C PRO A 149 -8.35 24.17 23.28
N GLY A 150 -8.00 24.51 22.04
CA GLY A 150 -6.63 24.82 21.66
C GLY A 150 -6.04 25.93 22.54
N THR A 151 -4.72 25.90 22.73
CA THR A 151 -4.02 26.83 23.64
C THR A 151 -3.03 27.75 22.93
N GLY A 152 -2.98 27.70 21.58
CA GLY A 152 -2.17 28.60 20.76
C GLY A 152 -0.68 28.24 20.74
N GLU A 153 0.13 29.13 20.17
CA GLU A 153 1.57 28.93 19.91
C GLU A 153 2.37 28.61 21.17
N SER A 154 2.07 29.30 22.28
CA SER A 154 2.72 29.12 23.57
C SER A 154 2.24 27.88 24.34
N GLY A 155 1.26 27.15 23.80
CA GLY A 155 0.70 25.93 24.38
C GLY A 155 0.88 24.72 23.46
N ASN A 156 -0.23 24.06 23.11
CA ASN A 156 -0.26 22.85 22.30
C ASN A 156 -0.26 23.11 20.78
N GLY A 157 -0.09 24.36 20.34
CA GLY A 157 -0.03 24.71 18.92
C GLY A 157 -1.37 24.61 18.18
N ILE A 158 -2.47 24.32 18.87
CA ILE A 158 -3.81 24.28 18.27
C ILE A 158 -4.45 25.65 18.41
N ASN A 159 -5.08 26.14 17.33
CA ASN A 159 -5.78 27.42 17.34
C ASN A 159 -6.84 27.45 18.48
N PRO A 160 -6.83 28.48 19.36
CA PRO A 160 -7.78 28.57 20.47
C PRO A 160 -9.27 28.61 20.08
N ASN A 161 -9.58 28.88 18.81
CA ASN A 161 -10.94 28.82 18.29
C ASN A 161 -11.44 27.37 18.07
N ILE A 162 -10.54 26.39 18.03
CA ILE A 162 -10.89 24.97 17.96
C ILE A 162 -11.19 24.49 19.39
N LYS A 163 -12.46 24.21 19.66
CA LYS A 163 -12.99 23.88 21.00
C LYS A 163 -13.06 22.38 21.29
N THR A 164 -13.07 21.55 20.26
CA THR A 164 -13.20 20.08 20.40
C THR A 164 -12.32 19.34 19.40
N GLN A 165 -12.04 18.07 19.70
CA GLN A 165 -11.35 17.15 18.78
C GLN A 165 -12.11 17.01 17.45
N ASP A 166 -13.45 17.00 17.48
CA ASP A 166 -14.27 16.89 16.28
C ASP A 166 -14.11 18.10 15.35
N GLN A 167 -14.03 19.32 15.90
CA GLN A 167 -13.75 20.52 15.11
C GLN A 167 -12.36 20.46 14.46
N TRP A 168 -11.37 19.96 15.19
CA TRP A 168 -10.03 19.74 14.65
C TRP A 168 -10.04 18.70 13.51
N LEU A 169 -10.72 17.57 13.72
CA LEU A 169 -10.85 16.51 12.72
C LEU A 169 -11.58 17.00 11.47
N HIS A 170 -12.62 17.82 11.63
CA HIS A 170 -13.36 18.42 10.53
C HIS A 170 -12.48 19.35 9.69
N LEU A 171 -11.66 20.20 10.32
CA LEU A 171 -10.72 21.05 9.59
C LEU A 171 -9.68 20.23 8.82
N ILE A 172 -9.10 19.20 9.45
CA ILE A 172 -8.10 18.34 8.82
C ILE A 172 -8.68 17.52 7.66
N LYS A 173 -9.93 17.03 7.78
CA LYS A 173 -10.52 16.09 6.81
C LYS A 173 -11.40 16.75 5.75
N THR A 174 -11.87 17.98 5.96
CA THR A 174 -12.93 18.56 5.11
C THR A 174 -12.68 20.02 4.77
N ASP A 175 -12.61 20.91 5.77
CA ASP A 175 -12.84 22.35 5.54
C ASP A 175 -11.57 23.19 5.31
N SER A 176 -10.38 22.62 5.51
CA SER A 176 -9.10 23.28 5.22
C SER A 176 -8.47 22.72 3.92
N CYS A 177 -7.23 22.27 3.97
CA CYS A 177 -6.48 21.89 2.78
C CYS A 177 -6.98 20.61 2.09
N GLU A 178 -7.57 19.66 2.83
CA GLU A 178 -7.79 18.31 2.30
C GLU A 178 -8.78 18.24 1.13
N SER A 179 -9.78 19.11 1.11
CA SER A 179 -10.75 19.19 0.00
C SER A 179 -10.09 19.37 -1.36
N CYS A 180 -8.94 20.06 -1.40
CA CYS A 180 -8.17 20.34 -2.61
C CYS A 180 -6.83 19.58 -2.67
N HIS A 181 -6.30 19.17 -1.53
CA HIS A 181 -4.94 18.67 -1.38
C HIS A 181 -4.88 17.43 -0.51
N GLN A 182 -4.98 16.25 -1.14
CA GLN A 182 -4.84 14.99 -0.43
C GLN A 182 -3.52 14.93 0.38
N LEU A 183 -3.65 14.79 1.69
CA LEU A 183 -2.54 14.53 2.60
C LEU A 183 -1.90 13.18 2.27
N GLY A 184 -0.56 13.16 2.30
CA GLY A 184 0.20 11.95 2.06
C GLY A 184 0.40 11.58 0.58
N ASN A 185 -0.07 12.37 -0.38
CA ASN A 185 0.32 12.17 -1.78
C ASN A 185 1.77 12.67 -2.02
N GLN A 186 2.35 12.44 -3.20
CA GLN A 186 3.74 12.86 -3.47
C GLN A 186 3.93 14.37 -3.35
N TYR A 187 2.94 15.15 -3.80
CA TYR A 187 2.99 16.60 -3.76
C TYR A 187 2.93 17.13 -2.34
N THR A 188 2.12 16.56 -1.44
CA THR A 188 2.03 17.01 -0.04
C THR A 188 3.15 16.45 0.85
N ARG A 189 4.12 15.73 0.27
CA ARG A 189 5.28 15.17 0.99
C ARG A 189 6.64 15.62 0.51
N THR A 190 6.72 16.27 -0.65
CA THR A 190 7.99 16.70 -1.23
C THR A 190 7.99 18.20 -1.46
N ILE A 191 9.15 18.84 -1.31
CA ILE A 191 9.36 20.23 -1.68
C ILE A 191 9.97 20.29 -3.09
N PRO A 192 9.36 21.02 -4.04
CA PRO A 192 9.97 21.27 -5.34
C PRO A 192 11.35 21.93 -5.20
N ALA A 193 12.29 21.60 -6.09
CA ALA A 193 13.65 22.15 -6.08
C ALA A 193 13.68 23.69 -6.05
N LEU A 194 12.68 24.35 -6.65
CA LEU A 194 12.50 25.80 -6.64
C LEU A 194 12.49 26.41 -5.23
N PHE A 195 11.95 25.70 -4.24
CA PHE A 195 11.87 26.18 -2.85
C PHE A 195 12.92 25.53 -1.94
N SER A 196 13.71 24.57 -2.42
CA SER A 196 14.61 23.75 -1.59
C SER A 196 15.77 24.50 -0.92
N LYS A 197 16.05 25.74 -1.33
CA LYS A 197 17.19 26.55 -0.86
C LYS A 197 16.84 27.54 0.26
N LEU A 198 15.63 27.50 0.82
CA LEU A 198 15.28 28.33 1.98
C LEU A 198 15.80 27.71 3.28
N ASP A 199 16.04 28.57 4.27
CA ASP A 199 16.84 28.25 5.47
C ASP A 199 16.25 27.13 6.35
N SER A 200 14.94 26.86 6.26
CA SER A 200 14.27 25.81 7.02
C SER A 200 13.14 25.12 6.24
N PRO A 201 12.84 23.83 6.52
CA PRO A 201 11.69 23.14 5.93
C PRO A 201 10.36 23.88 6.11
N ALA A 202 10.17 24.56 7.25
CA ALA A 202 8.98 25.37 7.51
C ALA A 202 8.86 26.53 6.52
N GLN A 203 9.95 27.28 6.26
CA GLN A 203 9.98 28.33 5.26
C GLN A 203 9.78 27.78 3.84
N GLN A 204 10.32 26.60 3.53
CA GLN A 204 10.13 25.93 2.24
C GLN A 204 8.66 25.61 1.98
N TRP A 205 7.97 25.03 2.96
CA TRP A 205 6.54 24.74 2.89
C TRP A 205 5.70 26.01 2.85
N MET A 206 5.99 26.99 3.72
CA MET A 206 5.25 28.25 3.75
C MET A 206 5.36 29.00 2.43
N ARG A 207 6.56 29.13 1.86
CA ARG A 207 6.76 29.78 0.55
C ARG A 207 5.97 29.07 -0.54
N ARG A 208 5.95 27.73 -0.52
CA ARG A 208 5.17 26.94 -1.47
C ARG A 208 3.67 27.21 -1.32
N VAL A 209 3.14 27.20 -0.10
CA VAL A 209 1.71 27.43 0.17
C VAL A 209 1.31 28.85 -0.24
N GLN A 210 2.17 29.83 -0.06
CA GLN A 210 1.96 31.21 -0.50
C GLN A 210 2.00 31.39 -2.02
N SER A 211 2.41 30.38 -2.80
CA SER A 211 2.61 30.53 -4.24
C SER A 211 1.30 30.41 -5.02
N GLY A 212 1.07 31.37 -5.93
CA GLY A 212 -0.07 31.39 -6.84
C GLY A 212 -1.24 32.24 -6.34
N GLN A 213 -2.30 32.33 -7.16
CA GLN A 213 -3.44 33.23 -6.90
C GLN A 213 -4.22 32.88 -5.62
N ALA A 214 -4.25 31.60 -5.25
CA ALA A 214 -4.89 31.12 -4.03
C ALA A 214 -3.99 31.19 -2.79
N GLY A 215 -2.77 31.72 -2.88
CA GLY A 215 -1.77 31.72 -1.80
C GLY A 215 -2.30 32.24 -0.47
N ASN A 216 -2.94 33.41 -0.48
CA ASN A 216 -3.52 34.01 0.72
C ASN A 216 -4.61 33.14 1.34
N ALA A 217 -5.47 32.52 0.53
CA ALA A 217 -6.53 31.63 1.01
C ALA A 217 -5.95 30.35 1.61
N MET A 218 -4.93 29.75 0.98
CA MET A 218 -4.28 28.53 1.48
C MET A 218 -3.54 28.79 2.80
N VAL A 219 -2.85 29.93 2.95
CA VAL A 219 -2.24 30.33 4.23
C VAL A 219 -3.32 30.52 5.30
N GLY A 220 -4.42 31.20 4.96
CA GLY A 220 -5.56 31.33 5.88
C GLY A 220 -6.12 29.97 6.31
N GLY A 221 -6.20 29.01 5.40
CA GLY A 221 -6.60 27.62 5.69
C GLY A 221 -5.67 26.95 6.71
N LEU A 222 -4.35 27.11 6.57
CA LEU A 222 -3.39 26.58 7.55
C LEU A 222 -3.53 27.25 8.92
N SER A 223 -3.66 28.58 8.96
CA SER A 223 -3.78 29.34 10.21
C SER A 223 -5.02 28.99 11.04
N GLN A 224 -6.03 28.34 10.43
CA GLN A 224 -7.19 27.81 11.17
C GLN A 224 -6.79 26.65 12.10
N LEU A 225 -5.80 25.84 11.73
CA LEU A 225 -5.34 24.70 12.54
C LEU A 225 -4.48 25.16 13.72
N GLY A 226 -3.68 26.20 13.51
CA GLY A 226 -2.71 26.70 14.48
C GLY A 226 -1.73 27.67 13.81
N PRO A 227 -0.87 28.32 14.62
CA PRO A 227 0.24 29.14 14.13
C PRO A 227 1.30 28.32 13.38
#